data_AF-A0A8H4VKG7-F1
#
_entry.id   AF-A0A8H4VKG7-F1
#
_cell.length_a   1.000
_cell.length_b   1.000
_cell.length_c   1.000
_cell.angle_alpha   90.00
_cell.angle_beta   90.00
_cell.angle_gamma   90.00
#
_symmetry.space_group_name_H-M   'P 1'
#
loop_
_entity.id
_entity.type
_entity.pdbx_description
1 polymer ?
#
loop_
_entity_poly.entity_id
_entity_poly.type
_entity_poly.pdbx_seq_one_letter_code
_entity_poly.pdbx_strand_id
1 'polypeptide(L)'
;MFTTFVCATVLALLPILPAHSAPVTPQAFAPPSGFSITSFGVNGSGCPPGSATYSFNGDKTAVNVTFSEFYASAGPGIPISENRKNCQLTFAISVPSGLSYGIASTEARGYYYLDPSVTASQ
;
A
#
# COMPACT_ATOMS: atom_id res chain seq x y z
N MET A 1 -60.14 35.95 6.20
CA MET A 1 -60.09 35.11 4.99
C MET A 1 -58.69 35.24 4.38
N PHE A 2 -57.71 34.54 4.97
CA PHE A 2 -56.39 34.26 4.40
C PHE A 2 -55.91 32.95 5.02
N THR A 3 -55.53 32.02 4.15
CA THR A 3 -55.49 30.58 4.38
C THR A 3 -54.10 30.13 4.83
N THR A 4 -54.02 29.40 5.94
CA THR A 4 -52.82 28.69 6.41
C THR A 4 -52.50 27.50 5.51
N PHE A 5 -51.36 27.51 4.83
CA PHE A 5 -50.77 26.33 4.19
C PHE A 5 -49.81 25.65 5.17
N VAL A 6 -50.26 24.54 5.76
CA VAL A 6 -49.41 23.65 6.58
C VAL A 6 -48.61 22.77 5.61
N CYS A 7 -47.31 23.05 5.49
CA CYS A 7 -46.37 22.22 4.74
C CYS A 7 -45.98 21.03 5.62
N ALA A 8 -46.71 19.91 5.48
CA ALA A 8 -46.37 18.67 6.15
C ALA A 8 -45.15 18.03 5.47
N THR A 9 -43.95 18.29 5.99
CA THR A 9 -42.73 17.60 5.59
C THR A 9 -42.70 16.22 6.22
N VAL A 10 -43.00 15.19 5.43
CA VAL A 10 -42.82 13.78 5.82
C VAL A 10 -41.32 13.48 5.78
N LEU A 11 -40.67 13.45 6.94
CA LEU A 11 -39.28 13.04 7.08
C LEU A 11 -39.22 11.50 7.04
N ALA A 12 -38.98 10.91 5.88
CA ALA A 12 -38.81 9.47 5.73
C ALA A 12 -37.45 9.04 6.31
N LEU A 13 -37.46 8.31 7.44
CA LEU A 13 -36.28 7.63 7.98
C LEU A 13 -35.94 6.44 7.07
N LEU A 14 -34.98 6.59 6.17
CA LEU A 14 -34.36 5.45 5.49
C LEU A 14 -33.36 4.77 6.45
N PRO A 15 -33.49 3.46 6.71
CA PRO A 15 -32.48 2.74 7.48
C PRO A 15 -31.18 2.69 6.67
N ILE A 16 -30.11 3.28 7.22
CA ILE A 16 -28.77 3.19 6.67
C ILE A 16 -28.28 1.77 6.97
N LEU A 17 -28.42 0.86 6.00
CA LEU A 17 -27.80 -0.46 6.07
C LEU A 17 -26.27 -0.28 5.96
N PRO A 18 -25.47 -0.79 6.90
CA PRO A 18 -24.03 -0.79 6.75
C PRO A 18 -23.68 -1.67 5.53
N ALA A 19 -23.07 -1.07 4.51
CA ALA A 19 -22.52 -1.81 3.39
C ALA A 19 -21.34 -2.65 3.91
N HIS A 20 -21.59 -3.93 4.19
CA HIS A 20 -20.56 -4.87 4.58
C HIS A 20 -19.82 -5.32 3.31
N SER A 21 -18.66 -4.71 3.04
CA SER A 21 -17.77 -5.18 1.99
C SER A 21 -17.20 -6.54 2.38
N ALA A 22 -17.56 -7.59 1.63
CA ALA A 22 -16.94 -8.90 1.79
C ALA A 22 -15.43 -8.79 1.50
N PRO A 23 -14.56 -9.52 2.24
CA PRO A 23 -13.14 -9.55 1.96
C PRO A 23 -12.92 -10.14 0.56
N VAL A 24 -12.33 -9.36 -0.34
CA VAL A 24 -11.92 -9.84 -1.66
C VAL A 24 -10.78 -10.82 -1.43
N THR A 25 -11.05 -12.11 -1.60
CA THR A 25 -10.01 -13.13 -1.59
C THR A 25 -9.24 -13.02 -2.91
N PRO A 26 -7.92 -12.77 -2.92
CA PRO A 26 -7.15 -12.73 -4.15
C PRO A 26 -7.25 -14.09 -4.84
N GLN A 27 -8.03 -14.18 -5.92
CA GLN A 27 -8.04 -15.37 -6.74
C GLN A 27 -6.74 -15.37 -7.55
N ALA A 28 -5.92 -16.42 -7.40
CA ALA A 28 -4.73 -16.62 -8.19
C ALA A 28 -5.13 -16.96 -9.64
N PHE A 29 -5.52 -15.94 -10.40
CA PHE A 29 -5.66 -16.05 -11.85
C PHE A 29 -4.28 -15.93 -12.47
N ALA A 30 -3.99 -16.78 -13.45
CA ALA A 30 -2.84 -16.58 -14.32
C ALA A 30 -2.93 -15.16 -14.93
N PRO A 31 -1.83 -14.41 -15.01
CA PRO A 31 -1.84 -13.10 -15.63
C PRO A 31 -2.35 -13.22 -17.07
N PRO A 32 -3.17 -12.26 -17.53
CA PRO A 32 -3.60 -12.23 -18.92
C PRO A 32 -2.38 -12.11 -19.83
N SER A 33 -2.44 -12.75 -21.00
CA SER A 33 -1.37 -12.68 -22.00
C SER A 33 -1.05 -11.22 -22.35
N GLY A 34 0.23 -10.86 -22.27
CA GLY A 34 0.71 -9.50 -22.53
C GLY A 34 0.81 -8.61 -21.30
N PHE A 35 0.39 -9.06 -20.11
CA PHE A 35 0.72 -8.39 -18.87
C PHE A 35 2.16 -8.71 -18.44
N SER A 36 2.96 -7.69 -18.12
CA SER A 36 4.27 -7.89 -17.50
C SER A 36 4.80 -6.61 -16.84
N ILE A 37 5.60 -6.78 -15.79
CA ILE A 37 6.42 -5.69 -15.24
C ILE A 37 7.68 -5.56 -16.10
N THR A 38 7.86 -4.40 -16.73
CA THR A 38 8.94 -4.16 -17.70
C THR A 38 10.17 -3.54 -17.05
N SER A 39 9.99 -2.71 -16.03
CA SER A 39 11.08 -2.11 -15.27
C SER A 39 10.68 -1.80 -13.84
N PHE A 40 11.68 -1.70 -12.98
CA PHE A 40 11.54 -1.38 -11.57
C PHE A 40 12.59 -0.35 -11.17
N GLY A 41 12.19 0.62 -10.35
CA GLY A 41 13.06 1.67 -9.84
C GLY A 41 12.81 1.93 -8.36
N VAL A 42 13.83 2.46 -7.69
CA VAL A 42 13.79 2.83 -6.29
C VAL A 42 14.32 4.24 -6.09
N ASN A 43 13.72 4.99 -5.16
CA ASN A 43 14.20 6.33 -4.82
C ASN A 43 13.86 6.70 -3.38
N GLY A 44 14.83 7.19 -2.62
CA GLY A 44 14.61 7.80 -1.32
C GLY A 44 15.75 7.60 -0.32
N SER A 45 15.61 8.22 0.85
CA SER A 45 16.63 8.21 1.91
C SER A 45 16.83 6.85 2.58
N GLY A 46 15.89 5.92 2.42
CA GLY A 46 15.99 4.56 2.95
C GLY A 46 16.49 3.53 1.93
N CYS A 47 16.70 3.93 0.68
CA CYS A 47 17.25 3.06 -0.35
C CYS A 47 18.25 3.84 -1.22
N PRO A 48 19.38 4.29 -0.63
CA PRO A 48 20.45 4.91 -1.40
C PRO A 48 20.98 3.97 -2.50
N PRO A 49 21.67 4.53 -3.52
CA PRO A 49 22.20 3.73 -4.63
C PRO A 49 23.04 2.54 -4.13
N GLY A 50 22.67 1.33 -4.55
CA GLY A 50 23.35 0.09 -4.18
C GLY A 50 22.82 -0.60 -2.92
N SER A 51 21.89 -0.01 -2.17
CA SER A 51 21.35 -0.60 -0.93
C SER A 51 20.04 -1.36 -1.12
N ALA A 52 19.55 -1.48 -2.36
CA ALA A 52 18.32 -2.17 -2.70
C ALA A 52 18.56 -3.07 -3.91
N THR A 53 18.22 -4.34 -3.77
CA THR A 53 18.29 -5.34 -4.83
C THR A 53 16.90 -5.90 -5.08
N TYR A 54 16.56 -6.19 -6.33
CA TYR A 54 15.24 -6.72 -6.67
C TYR A 54 15.33 -7.92 -7.62
N SER A 55 14.30 -8.74 -7.60
CA SER A 55 14.12 -9.85 -8.54
C SER A 55 12.65 -9.98 -8.92
N PHE A 56 12.41 -10.37 -10.18
CA PHE A 56 11.07 -10.70 -10.66
C PHE A 56 10.82 -12.20 -10.53
N ASN A 57 9.56 -12.59 -10.33
CA ASN A 57 9.16 -13.99 -10.53
C ASN A 57 9.19 -14.37 -12.02
N GLY A 58 9.05 -15.67 -12.33
CA GLY A 58 9.13 -16.18 -13.72
C GLY A 58 8.19 -15.48 -14.69
N ASP A 59 6.96 -15.20 -14.27
CA ASP A 59 5.93 -14.56 -15.11
C ASP A 59 5.98 -13.02 -15.08
N LYS A 60 6.94 -12.41 -14.36
CA LYS A 60 7.09 -10.96 -14.18
C LYS A 60 5.80 -10.27 -13.70
N THR A 61 5.10 -10.91 -12.77
CA THR A 61 3.89 -10.40 -12.09
C THR A 61 4.14 -10.00 -10.64
N ALA A 62 5.26 -10.43 -10.06
CA ALA A 62 5.65 -10.12 -8.70
C ALA A 62 7.10 -9.65 -8.65
N VAL A 63 7.39 -8.74 -7.72
CA VAL A 63 8.74 -8.23 -7.44
C VAL A 63 9.07 -8.52 -6.00
N ASN A 64 10.20 -9.17 -5.76
CA ASN A 64 10.79 -9.26 -4.44
C ASN A 64 11.91 -8.23 -4.33
N VAL A 65 11.84 -7.37 -3.31
CA VAL A 65 12.83 -6.31 -3.06
C VAL A 65 13.49 -6.57 -1.72
N THR A 66 14.81 -6.53 -1.70
CA THR A 66 15.63 -6.70 -0.50
C THR A 66 16.44 -5.44 -0.27
N PHE A 67 16.41 -4.94 0.96
CA PHE A 67 17.09 -3.72 1.37
C PHE A 67 18.19 -4.04 2.38
N SER A 68 19.34 -3.37 2.26
CA SER A 68 20.42 -3.43 3.25
C SER A 68 20.43 -2.22 4.18
N GLU A 69 19.88 -1.07 3.75
CA GLU A 69 19.92 0.20 4.50
C GLU A 69 18.54 0.83 4.74
N PHE A 70 17.47 0.04 4.60
CA PHE A 70 16.11 0.50 4.89
C PHE A 70 15.76 0.25 6.37
N TYR A 71 16.36 1.04 7.26
CA TYR A 71 16.05 1.03 8.69
C TYR A 71 15.96 2.44 9.26
N ALA A 72 15.14 2.61 10.29
CA ALA A 72 15.01 3.85 11.04
C ALA A 72 15.41 3.62 12.49
N SER A 73 15.99 4.65 13.12
CA SER A 73 16.46 4.62 14.50
C SER A 73 15.67 5.63 15.34
N ALA A 74 15.41 5.33 16.60
CA ALA A 74 14.69 6.22 17.51
C ALA A 74 15.38 6.27 18.87
N GLY A 75 15.41 7.46 19.49
CA GLY A 75 16.03 7.66 20.80
C GLY A 75 16.56 9.09 20.98
N PRO A 76 17.04 9.43 22.20
CA PRO A 76 17.67 10.72 22.46
C PRO A 76 18.87 10.96 21.53
N GLY A 77 18.95 12.13 20.91
CA GLY A 77 20.07 12.51 20.05
C GLY A 77 20.04 11.97 18.62
N ILE A 78 19.06 11.13 18.24
CA ILE A 78 18.89 10.66 16.86
C ILE A 78 18.33 11.79 15.98
N PRO A 79 18.98 12.12 14.85
CA PRO A 79 18.49 13.16 13.96
C PRO A 79 17.18 12.74 13.25
N ILE A 80 16.36 13.72 12.88
CA ILE A 80 15.07 13.50 12.19
C ILE A 80 15.27 12.76 10.84
N SER A 81 16.42 12.91 10.19
CA SER A 81 16.74 12.18 8.95
C SER A 81 16.97 10.67 9.14
N GLU A 82 17.20 10.21 10.36
CA GLU A 82 17.41 8.80 10.71
C GLU A 82 16.20 8.19 11.39
N ASN A 83 15.34 9.00 12.01
CA ASN A 83 14.10 8.52 12.60
C ASN A 83 13.00 8.19 11.59
N ARG A 84 13.13 8.68 10.35
CA ARG A 84 12.19 8.41 9.27
C ARG A 84 12.93 8.18 7.96
N LYS A 85 12.80 6.97 7.42
CA LYS A 85 13.27 6.62 6.08
C LYS A 85 12.09 6.43 5.14
N ASN A 86 12.31 6.75 3.87
CA ASN A 86 11.35 6.49 2.81
C ASN A 86 12.07 5.85 1.63
N CYS A 87 11.44 4.86 1.02
CA CYS A 87 11.83 4.32 -0.28
C CYS A 87 10.59 4.24 -1.16
N GLN A 88 10.54 5.04 -2.22
CA GLN A 88 9.52 4.97 -3.25
C GLN A 88 9.90 3.87 -4.24
N LEU A 89 8.95 2.97 -4.50
CA LEU A 89 9.08 1.91 -5.49
C LEU A 89 8.26 2.28 -6.72
N THR A 90 8.90 2.30 -7.88
CA THR A 90 8.29 2.69 -9.15
C THR A 90 8.32 1.52 -10.11
N PHE A 91 7.17 1.21 -10.72
CA PHE A 91 6.99 0.09 -11.63
C PHE A 91 6.56 0.63 -13.00
N ALA A 92 7.19 0.15 -14.06
CA ALA A 92 6.63 0.26 -15.40
C ALA A 92 5.99 -1.07 -15.75
N ILE A 93 4.74 -1.01 -16.23
CA ILE A 93 3.89 -2.18 -16.43
C ILE A 93 3.31 -2.10 -17.84
N SER A 94 3.42 -3.20 -18.59
CA SER A 94 2.69 -3.41 -19.83
C SER A 94 1.36 -4.07 -19.49
N VAL A 95 0.25 -3.46 -19.93
CA VAL A 95 -1.11 -3.92 -19.66
C VAL A 95 -1.85 -4.06 -20.99
N PRO A 96 -2.50 -5.22 -21.26
CA PRO A 96 -3.31 -5.40 -22.44
C PRO A 96 -4.50 -4.42 -22.51
N SER A 97 -4.94 -4.10 -23.72
CA SER A 97 -6.09 -3.21 -23.93
C SER A 97 -7.36 -3.75 -23.28
N GLY A 98 -8.13 -2.88 -22.62
CA GLY A 98 -9.41 -3.25 -22.00
C GLY A 98 -9.27 -3.85 -20.59
N LEU A 99 -8.06 -3.90 -20.04
CA LEU A 99 -7.80 -4.35 -18.68
C LEU A 99 -7.17 -3.25 -17.83
N SER A 100 -7.44 -3.31 -16.53
CA SER A 100 -6.79 -2.50 -15.50
C SER A 100 -5.95 -3.41 -14.61
N TYR A 101 -4.92 -2.84 -13.99
CA TYR A 101 -4.09 -3.55 -13.02
C TYR A 101 -4.28 -2.99 -11.61
N GLY A 102 -3.93 -3.80 -10.63
CA GLY A 102 -3.94 -3.43 -9.22
C GLY A 102 -2.93 -4.25 -8.43
N ILE A 103 -2.61 -3.78 -7.24
CA ILE A 103 -1.74 -4.51 -6.32
C ILE A 103 -2.60 -5.55 -5.60
N ALA A 104 -2.31 -6.83 -5.83
CA ALA A 104 -3.06 -7.93 -5.22
C ALA A 104 -2.67 -8.17 -3.75
N SER A 105 -1.38 -8.05 -3.42
CA SER A 105 -0.86 -8.20 -2.07
C SER A 105 0.47 -7.48 -1.91
N THR A 106 0.80 -7.13 -0.67
CA THR A 106 2.12 -6.66 -0.26
C THR A 106 2.49 -7.36 1.03
N GLU A 107 3.65 -7.99 1.03
CA GLU A 107 4.22 -8.62 2.22
C GLU A 107 5.54 -7.94 2.54
N ALA A 108 5.67 -7.47 3.77
CA ALA A 108 6.90 -6.88 4.27
C ALA A 108 7.42 -7.73 5.44
N ARG A 109 8.73 -7.95 5.46
CA ARG A 109 9.42 -8.62 6.56
C ARG A 109 10.51 -7.70 7.08
N GLY A 110 10.73 -7.75 8.39
CA GLY A 110 11.71 -6.93 9.06
C GLY A 110 11.94 -7.42 10.48
N TYR A 111 12.78 -6.69 11.20
CA TYR A 111 13.11 -6.95 12.59
C TYR A 111 13.18 -5.62 13.35
N TYR A 112 12.94 -5.69 14.66
CA TYR A 112 13.15 -4.58 15.57
C TYR A 112 14.30 -4.93 16.50
N TYR A 113 15.25 -4.01 16.65
CA TYR A 113 16.25 -4.07 17.69
C TYR A 113 15.85 -3.09 18.79
N LEU A 114 15.58 -3.59 19.99
CA LEU A 114 15.07 -2.80 21.12
C LEU A 114 16.10 -2.78 22.25
N ASP A 115 16.39 -1.59 22.75
CA ASP A 115 17.19 -1.41 23.96
C ASP A 115 16.43 -1.89 25.21
N PRO A 116 17.12 -2.13 26.34
CA PRO A 116 16.48 -2.50 27.59
C PRO A 116 15.36 -1.53 27.96
N SER A 117 14.21 -2.08 28.37
CA SER A 117 13.00 -1.32 28.76
C SER A 117 12.28 -0.60 27.61
N VAL A 118 12.68 -0.80 26.34
CA VAL A 118 11.93 -0.30 25.17
C VAL A 118 10.89 -1.35 24.74
N THR A 119 9.67 -0.90 24.45
CA THR A 119 8.59 -1.73 23.90
C THR A 119 8.21 -1.28 22.49
N ALA A 120 7.79 -2.22 21.66
CA ALA A 120 7.28 -1.95 20.31
C ALA A 120 5.97 -2.72 20.09
N SER A 121 5.05 -2.12 19.34
CA SER A 121 3.82 -2.75 18.86
C SER A 121 3.65 -2.48 17.37
N GLN A 122 3.07 -3.45 16.65
CA GLN A 122 2.71 -3.34 15.24
C GLN A 122 1.20 -3.14 15.11
#